data_AF-A0AAP4D6Y7-F1
#
_entry.id   AF-A0AAP4D6Y7-F1
#
_cell.length_a   1.000
_cell.length_b   1.000
_cell.length_c   1.000
_cell.angle_alpha   90.00
_cell.angle_beta   90.00
_cell.angle_gamma   90.00
#
_symmetry.space_group_name_H-M   'P 1'
#
loop_
_entity.id
_entity.type
_entity.pdbx_description
1 polymer ?
#
loop_
_entity_poly.entity_id
_entity_poly.type
_entity_poly.pdbx_seq_one_letter_code
_entity_poly.pdbx_strand_id
1 'polypeptide(L)'
;MEKFYSLINSPLDTLLALIGAALLSILGAFVKDWLLRLFSRFSLTVKKRRIANSRLIYRQARILIADPVFLSLYSFKALKMAITWVTANILCILLTLYLQEKTDAFLMDNTPRLTLLEMLKSSNPDAFTLPMYMIIVLILFILSILSGYKSTSRSRILFKAYRIRMRQLSIDIKFP
;
A
#
# COMPACT_ATOMS: atom_id res chain seq x y z
N MET A 1 -9.87 -40.88 33.84
CA MET A 1 -10.52 -41.22 35.12
C MET A 1 -10.84 -39.98 35.95
N GLU A 2 -9.94 -38.99 36.06
CA GLU A 2 -10.20 -37.74 36.81
C GLU A 2 -11.35 -36.87 36.25
N LYS A 3 -11.53 -36.80 34.93
CA LYS A 3 -12.66 -36.07 34.29
C LYS A 3 -14.05 -36.68 34.55
N PHE A 4 -14.11 -37.94 35.00
CA PHE A 4 -15.36 -38.60 35.39
C PHE A 4 -15.70 -38.36 36.87
N TYR A 5 -14.70 -38.12 37.72
CA TYR A 5 -14.91 -37.79 39.14
C TYR A 5 -15.52 -36.38 39.34
N SER A 6 -15.23 -35.42 38.45
CA SER A 6 -15.85 -34.09 38.50
C SER A 6 -17.31 -34.07 38.03
N LEU A 7 -17.77 -35.10 37.31
CA LEU A 7 -19.14 -35.19 36.80
C LEU A 7 -20.15 -35.55 37.91
N ILE A 8 -19.68 -36.19 38.98
CA ILE A 8 -20.50 -36.67 40.09
C ILE A 8 -20.66 -35.59 41.18
N ASN A 9 -19.64 -34.75 41.40
CA ASN A 9 -19.64 -33.78 42.50
C ASN A 9 -20.18 -32.39 42.15
N SER A 10 -20.19 -31.99 40.87
CA SER A 10 -20.71 -30.68 40.44
C SER A 10 -21.31 -30.78 39.03
N PRO A 11 -22.39 -31.55 38.84
CA PRO A 11 -22.96 -31.85 37.52
C PRO A 11 -23.37 -30.58 36.75
N LEU A 12 -23.81 -29.55 37.47
CA LEU A 12 -24.16 -28.24 36.93
C LEU A 12 -22.96 -27.50 36.32
N ASP A 13 -21.78 -27.54 36.95
CA ASP A 13 -20.58 -26.86 36.45
C ASP A 13 -20.00 -27.55 35.23
N THR A 14 -20.03 -28.89 35.20
CA THR A 14 -19.68 -29.66 34.00
C THR A 14 -20.68 -29.44 32.86
N LEU A 15 -21.98 -29.32 33.15
CA LEU A 15 -23.00 -28.98 32.14
C LEU A 15 -22.82 -27.56 31.61
N LEU A 16 -22.57 -26.59 32.49
CA LEU A 16 -22.29 -25.20 32.12
C LEU A 16 -21.00 -25.07 31.31
N ALA A 17 -19.95 -25.82 31.66
CA ALA A 17 -18.71 -25.86 30.88
C ALA A 17 -18.92 -26.51 29.51
N LEU A 18 -19.76 -27.54 29.41
CA LEU A 18 -20.07 -28.23 28.15
C LEU A 18 -20.98 -27.37 27.25
N ILE A 19 -21.95 -26.67 27.82
CA ILE A 19 -22.78 -25.66 27.14
C ILE A 19 -21.93 -24.47 26.70
N GLY A 20 -21.03 -23.98 27.57
CA GLY A 20 -20.09 -22.90 27.26
C GLY A 20 -19.13 -23.28 26.14
N ALA A 21 -18.58 -24.49 26.17
CA ALA A 21 -17.74 -25.03 25.10
C ALA A 21 -18.51 -25.22 23.78
N ALA A 22 -19.76 -25.70 23.85
CA ALA A 22 -20.62 -25.83 22.68
C ALA A 22 -20.97 -24.46 22.08
N LEU A 23 -21.29 -23.47 22.91
CA LEU A 23 -21.54 -22.09 22.48
C LEU A 23 -20.29 -21.47 21.86
N LEU A 24 -19.12 -21.62 22.46
CA LEU A 24 -17.84 -21.16 21.88
C LEU A 24 -17.51 -21.85 20.55
N SER A 25 -17.82 -23.14 20.42
CA SER A 25 -17.64 -23.88 19.16
C SER A 25 -18.57 -23.36 18.06
N ILE A 26 -19.85 -23.09 18.39
CA ILE A 26 -20.82 -22.51 17.46
C ILE A 26 -20.40 -21.09 17.06
N LEU A 27 -19.95 -20.29 18.02
CA LEU A 27 -19.52 -18.91 17.80
C LEU A 27 -18.24 -18.86 16.95
N GLY A 28 -17.29 -19.76 17.21
CA GLY A 28 -16.08 -19.93 16.39
C GLY A 28 -16.38 -20.35 14.96
N ALA A 29 -17.32 -21.29 14.76
CA ALA A 29 -17.78 -21.69 13.43
C ALA A 29 -18.47 -20.53 12.69
N PHE A 30 -19.33 -19.79 13.38
CA PHE A 30 -20.02 -18.62 12.82
C PHE A 30 -19.04 -17.52 12.41
N VAL A 31 -18.06 -17.19 13.25
CA VAL A 31 -17.02 -16.19 12.95
C VAL A 31 -16.18 -16.62 11.75
N LYS A 32 -15.79 -17.89 11.68
CA LYS A 32 -15.04 -18.45 10.55
C LYS A 32 -15.83 -18.34 9.24
N ASP A 33 -17.09 -18.77 9.24
CA ASP A 33 -17.95 -18.70 8.05
C ASP A 33 -18.26 -17.26 7.63
N TRP A 34 -18.44 -16.36 8.61
CA TRP A 34 -18.62 -14.94 8.36
C TRP A 34 -17.37 -14.31 7.73
N LEU A 35 -16.18 -14.63 8.24
CA LEU A 35 -14.90 -14.19 7.66
C LEU A 35 -14.72 -14.71 6.23
N LEU A 36 -15.00 -15.99 5.98
CA LEU A 36 -14.91 -16.57 4.63
C LEU A 36 -15.87 -15.89 3.64
N ARG A 37 -17.09 -15.57 4.10
CA ARG A 37 -18.07 -14.80 3.30
C ARG A 37 -17.62 -13.37 3.06
N LEU A 38 -16.97 -12.74 4.06
CA LEU A 38 -16.39 -11.41 3.93
C LEU A 38 -15.29 -11.42 2.86
N PHE A 39 -14.33 -12.34 2.97
CA PHE A 39 -13.23 -12.50 2.02
C PHE A 39 -13.72 -12.84 0.62
N SER A 40 -14.75 -13.68 0.48
CA SER A 40 -15.31 -14.02 -0.84
C SER A 40 -15.98 -12.81 -1.50
N ARG A 41 -16.73 -11.99 -0.74
CA ARG A 41 -17.31 -10.73 -1.23
C ARG A 41 -16.23 -9.72 -1.62
N PHE A 42 -15.18 -9.57 -0.82
CA PHE A 42 -14.03 -8.73 -1.17
C PHE A 42 -13.35 -9.23 -2.45
N SER A 43 -13.10 -10.54 -2.56
CA SER A 43 -12.49 -11.17 -3.75
C SER A 43 -13.31 -10.90 -5.02
N LEU A 44 -14.63 -11.10 -4.98
CA LEU A 44 -15.51 -10.81 -6.11
C LEU A 44 -15.49 -9.33 -6.51
N THR A 45 -15.51 -8.43 -5.52
CA THR A 45 -15.50 -6.99 -5.74
C THR A 45 -14.17 -6.54 -6.35
N VAL A 46 -13.05 -7.05 -5.84
CA VAL A 46 -11.71 -6.81 -6.37
C VAL A 46 -11.58 -7.35 -7.79
N LYS A 47 -12.12 -8.56 -8.07
CA LYS A 47 -12.14 -9.15 -9.41
C LYS A 47 -12.92 -8.28 -10.40
N LYS A 48 -14.12 -7.82 -10.03
CA LYS A 48 -14.94 -6.92 -10.85
C LYS A 48 -14.20 -5.61 -11.17
N ARG A 49 -13.60 -4.96 -10.15
CA ARG A 49 -12.79 -3.74 -10.33
C ARG A 49 -11.59 -3.97 -11.24
N ARG A 50 -10.88 -5.10 -11.08
CA ARG A 50 -9.74 -5.47 -11.94
C ARG A 50 -10.15 -5.60 -13.40
N ILE A 51 -11.27 -6.26 -13.68
CA ILE A 51 -11.80 -6.43 -15.05
C ILE A 51 -12.16 -5.08 -15.66
N ALA A 52 -12.93 -4.25 -14.94
CA ALA A 52 -13.30 -2.91 -15.40
C ALA A 52 -12.06 -2.05 -15.72
N ASN A 53 -11.07 -2.04 -14.82
CA ASN A 53 -9.81 -1.32 -15.03
C ASN A 53 -9.04 -1.84 -16.25
N SER A 54 -8.97 -3.16 -16.43
CA SER A 54 -8.29 -3.75 -17.60
C SER A 54 -8.93 -3.35 -18.93
N ARG A 55 -10.27 -3.21 -18.97
CA ARG A 55 -11.00 -2.72 -20.14
C ARG A 55 -10.71 -1.24 -20.41
N LEU A 56 -10.67 -0.41 -19.37
CA LEU A 56 -10.33 1.02 -19.49
C LEU A 56 -8.91 1.22 -20.01
N ILE A 57 -7.92 0.53 -19.42
CA ILE A 57 -6.52 0.58 -19.85
C ILE A 57 -6.41 0.14 -21.32
N TYR A 58 -7.12 -0.92 -21.70
CA TYR A 58 -7.12 -1.39 -23.08
C TYR A 58 -7.73 -0.37 -24.05
N ARG A 59 -8.83 0.30 -23.68
CA ARG A 59 -9.44 1.37 -24.49
C ARG A 59 -8.48 2.55 -24.67
N GLN A 60 -7.85 2.99 -23.59
CA GLN A 60 -6.85 4.07 -23.64
C GLN A 60 -5.66 3.68 -24.51
N ALA A 61 -5.13 2.47 -24.33
CA ALA A 61 -4.03 1.96 -25.14
C ALA A 61 -4.36 1.91 -26.64
N ARG A 62 -5.60 1.55 -27.02
CA ARG A 62 -6.02 1.59 -28.43
C ARG A 62 -6.01 3.00 -29.00
N ILE A 63 -6.54 3.99 -28.25
CA ILE A 63 -6.52 5.39 -28.68
C ILE A 63 -5.08 5.87 -28.89
N LEU A 64 -4.17 5.49 -27.99
CA LEU A 64 -2.75 5.82 -28.06
C LEU A 64 -2.01 5.21 -29.26
N ILE A 65 -2.44 4.04 -29.75
CA ILE A 65 -1.81 3.38 -30.90
C ILE A 65 -2.33 3.94 -32.23
N ALA A 66 -3.54 4.52 -32.24
CA ALA A 66 -4.17 5.02 -33.46
C ALA A 66 -3.32 6.06 -34.20
N ASP A 67 -2.49 6.81 -33.46
CA ASP A 67 -1.59 7.81 -34.03
C ASP A 67 -0.24 7.84 -33.29
N PRO A 68 0.89 7.72 -34.02
CA PRO A 68 2.23 7.71 -33.44
C PRO A 68 2.62 8.99 -32.68
N VAL A 69 2.04 10.14 -33.02
CA VAL A 69 2.30 11.42 -32.36
C VAL A 69 1.71 11.43 -30.94
N PHE A 70 0.51 10.89 -30.76
CA PHE A 70 -0.07 10.76 -29.42
C PHE A 70 0.72 9.77 -28.56
N LEU A 71 1.23 8.68 -29.15
CA LEU A 71 2.08 7.72 -28.45
C LEU A 71 3.38 8.37 -27.96
N SER A 72 4.04 9.17 -28.80
CA SER A 72 5.30 9.84 -28.45
C SER A 72 5.11 10.95 -27.41
N LEU A 73 4.05 11.76 -27.53
CA LEU A 73 3.72 12.78 -26.54
C LEU A 73 3.40 12.16 -25.17
N TYR A 74 2.65 11.05 -25.18
CA TYR A 74 2.30 10.37 -23.93
C TYR A 74 3.49 9.66 -23.30
N SER A 75 4.39 9.07 -24.09
CA SER A 75 5.63 8.47 -23.58
C SER A 75 6.55 9.53 -22.96
N PHE A 76 6.70 10.70 -23.59
CA PHE A 76 7.46 11.82 -23.02
C PHE A 76 6.85 12.31 -21.71
N LYS A 77 5.51 12.43 -21.65
CA LYS A 77 4.79 12.82 -20.43
C LYS A 77 4.90 11.77 -19.31
N ALA A 78 4.98 10.49 -19.66
CA ALA A 78 5.23 9.42 -18.69
C ALA A 78 6.68 9.44 -18.19
N LEU A 79 7.64 9.65 -19.09
CA LEU A 79 9.06 9.76 -18.76
C LEU A 79 9.33 10.93 -17.82
N LYS A 80 8.82 12.13 -18.12
CA LYS A 80 8.92 13.30 -17.23
C LYS A 80 8.39 12.99 -15.83
N MET A 81 7.24 12.32 -15.75
CA MET A 81 6.64 11.93 -14.47
C MET A 81 7.51 10.89 -13.72
N ALA A 82 8.06 9.92 -14.44
CA ALA A 82 8.95 8.92 -13.87
C ALA A 82 10.23 9.56 -13.31
N ILE A 83 10.84 10.48 -14.06
CA ILE A 83 12.00 11.25 -13.59
C ILE A 83 11.65 12.03 -12.31
N THR A 84 10.53 12.76 -12.29
CA THR A 84 10.12 13.50 -11.09
C THR A 84 9.84 12.60 -9.89
N TRP A 85 9.36 11.39 -10.12
CA TRP A 85 9.11 10.43 -9.04
C TRP A 85 10.42 9.83 -8.51
N VAL A 86 11.37 9.52 -9.39
CA VAL A 86 12.70 9.03 -9.00
C VAL A 86 13.46 10.11 -8.21
N THR A 87 13.48 11.35 -8.69
CA THR A 87 14.14 12.45 -7.97
C THR A 87 13.49 12.72 -6.61
N ALA A 88 12.15 12.69 -6.52
CA ALA A 88 11.44 12.82 -5.25
C ALA A 88 11.78 11.70 -4.27
N ASN A 89 11.93 10.45 -4.73
CA ASN A 89 12.35 9.34 -3.88
C ASN A 89 13.78 9.51 -3.38
N ILE A 90 14.71 9.88 -4.26
CA ILE A 90 16.11 10.12 -3.88
C ILE A 90 16.18 11.23 -2.82
N LEU A 91 15.48 12.34 -3.04
CA LEU A 91 15.41 13.44 -2.07
C LEU A 91 14.77 12.99 -0.75
N CYS A 92 13.69 12.21 -0.80
CA CYS A 92 13.04 11.69 0.41
C CYS A 92 13.99 10.79 1.20
N ILE A 93 14.73 9.90 0.54
CA ILE A 93 15.72 9.02 1.19
C ILE A 93 16.84 9.84 1.81
N LEU A 94 17.45 10.76 1.06
CA LEU A 94 18.53 11.61 1.55
C LEU A 94 18.09 12.46 2.75
N LEU A 95 16.90 13.06 2.70
CA LEU A 95 16.37 13.89 3.78
C LEU A 95 16.03 13.05 5.02
N THR A 96 15.59 11.81 4.83
CA THR A 96 15.34 10.88 5.96
C THR A 96 16.64 10.45 6.62
N LEU A 97 17.68 10.16 5.83
CA LEU A 97 19.02 9.85 6.36
C LEU A 97 19.62 11.03 7.12
N TYR A 98 19.52 12.23 6.56
CA TYR A 98 19.98 13.45 7.22
C TYR A 98 19.22 13.72 8.54
N LEU A 99 17.89 13.51 8.53
CA LEU A 99 17.08 13.63 9.73
C LEU A 99 17.49 12.61 10.79
N GLN A 100 17.76 11.36 10.39
CA GLN A 100 18.23 10.33 11.30
C GLN A 100 19.55 10.72 11.95
N GLU A 101 20.54 11.15 11.16
CA GLU A 101 21.83 11.62 11.66
C GLU A 101 21.68 12.80 12.64
N LYS A 102 20.83 13.78 12.31
CA LYS A 102 20.53 14.91 13.20
C LYS A 102 19.82 14.49 14.48
N THR A 103 18.93 13.51 14.41
CA THR A 103 18.23 12.99 15.58
C THR A 103 19.19 12.25 16.49
N ASP A 104 20.06 11.41 15.93
CA ASP A 104 21.06 10.64 16.67
C ASP A 104 22.06 11.57 17.37
N ALA A 105 22.54 12.62 16.69
CA ALA A 105 23.39 13.65 17.30
C ALA A 105 22.68 14.38 18.45
N PHE A 106 21.42 14.77 18.26
CA PHE A 106 20.64 15.45 19.31
C PHE A 106 20.41 14.57 20.54
N LEU A 107 20.19 13.26 20.35
CA LEU A 107 20.00 12.29 21.43
C LEU A 107 21.29 11.97 22.19
N MET A 108 22.45 12.06 21.53
CA MET A 108 23.77 11.90 22.16
C MET A 108 24.10 13.10 23.06
N ASP A 109 23.75 14.31 22.63
CA ASP A 109 24.04 15.55 23.36
C ASP A 109 22.98 15.87 24.45
N ASN A 110 21.72 15.42 24.28
CA ASN A 110 20.63 15.71 25.21
C ASN A 110 19.94 14.42 25.69
N THR A 111 19.92 14.19 27.01
CA THR A 111 19.16 13.08 27.62
C THR A 111 17.66 13.22 27.28
N PRO A 112 17.03 12.28 26.55
CA PRO A 112 15.77 12.55 25.88
C PRO A 112 14.59 12.39 26.83
N ARG A 113 13.96 13.51 27.17
CA ARG A 113 12.61 13.52 27.78
C ARG A 113 11.68 14.54 27.16
N LEU A 114 12.04 15.12 26.02
CA LEU A 114 11.18 16.08 25.34
C LEU A 114 10.26 15.34 24.36
N THR A 115 8.96 15.50 24.56
CA THR A 115 7.94 15.09 23.60
C THR A 115 8.02 15.96 22.33
N LEU A 116 7.50 15.46 21.21
CA LEU A 116 7.43 16.21 19.93
C LEU A 116 6.84 17.62 20.08
N LEU A 117 5.85 17.77 20.97
CA LEU A 117 5.19 19.06 21.24
C LEU A 117 6.11 20.02 22.02
N GLU A 118 6.91 19.51 22.93
CA GLU A 118 7.89 20.29 23.69
C GLU A 118 9.08 20.68 22.82
N MET A 119 9.50 19.82 21.89
CA MET A 119 10.50 20.15 20.87
C MET A 119 10.02 21.29 19.95
N LEU A 120 8.75 21.26 19.54
CA LEU A 120 8.16 22.31 18.69
C LEU A 120 8.01 23.67 19.40
N LYS A 121 7.96 23.66 20.74
CA LYS A 121 7.86 24.87 21.58
C LYS A 121 9.21 25.28 22.18
N SER A 122 10.28 24.53 21.89
CA SER A 122 11.60 24.78 22.43
C SER A 122 12.20 26.05 21.82
N SER A 123 12.88 26.85 22.65
CA SER A 123 13.72 27.96 22.19
C SER A 123 15.05 27.49 21.60
N ASN A 124 15.42 26.22 21.78
CA ASN A 124 16.64 25.66 21.19
C ASN A 124 16.42 25.40 19.69
N PRO A 125 17.26 25.99 18.81
CA PRO A 125 17.09 25.87 17.36
C PRO A 125 17.22 24.41 16.88
N ASP A 126 18.11 23.62 17.47
CA ASP A 126 18.28 22.21 17.11
C ASP A 126 17.06 21.35 17.48
N ALA A 127 16.43 21.63 18.63
CA ALA A 127 15.21 20.95 19.05
C ALA A 127 13.99 21.34 18.20
N PHE A 128 13.92 22.60 17.76
CA PHE A 128 12.83 23.09 16.90
C PHE A 128 12.95 22.64 15.44
N THR A 129 14.18 22.54 14.92
CA THR A 129 14.41 22.16 13.50
C THR A 129 14.10 20.70 13.21
N LEU A 130 14.33 19.79 14.16
CA LEU A 130 14.00 18.36 14.04
C LEU A 130 12.54 18.07 13.63
N PRO A 131 11.51 18.54 14.37
CA PRO A 131 10.12 18.30 13.99
C PRO A 131 9.74 18.99 12.68
N MET A 132 10.36 20.12 12.33
CA MET A 132 10.16 20.76 11.02
C MET A 132 10.66 19.88 9.88
N TYR A 133 11.87 19.30 10.00
CA TYR A 133 12.38 18.34 9.02
C TYR A 133 11.53 17.07 8.95
N MET A 134 11.00 16.57 10.08
CA MET A 134 10.04 15.45 10.08
C MET A 134 8.79 15.75 9.26
N ILE A 135 8.22 16.96 9.40
CA ILE A 135 7.05 17.39 8.62
C ILE A 135 7.39 17.46 7.13
N ILE A 136 8.56 18.01 6.78
CA ILE A 136 9.00 18.10 5.38
C ILE A 136 9.18 16.69 4.76
N VAL A 137 9.81 15.75 5.49
CA VAL A 137 9.95 14.35 5.06
C VAL A 137 8.57 13.72 4.85
N LEU A 138 7.61 13.94 5.76
CA LEU A 138 6.26 13.41 5.64
C LEU A 138 5.54 13.94 4.40
N ILE A 139 5.64 15.24 4.12
CA ILE A 139 5.06 15.87 2.93
C ILE A 139 5.69 15.27 1.66
N LEU A 140 7.02 15.16 1.62
CA LEU A 140 7.75 14.56 0.50
C LEU A 140 7.36 13.10 0.27
N PHE A 141 7.17 12.34 1.34
CA PHE A 141 6.73 10.95 1.27
C PHE A 141 5.34 10.81 0.64
N ILE A 142 4.38 11.64 1.08
CA ILE A 142 3.03 11.68 0.50
C ILE A 142 3.08 12.05 -0.99
N LEU A 143 3.88 13.06 -1.35
CA LEU A 143 4.08 13.46 -2.75
C LEU A 143 4.73 12.36 -3.58
N SER A 144 5.68 11.62 -3.02
CA SER A 144 6.30 10.46 -3.69
C SER A 144 5.28 9.35 -3.96
N ILE A 145 4.42 9.03 -2.98
CA ILE A 145 3.36 8.02 -3.18
C ILE A 145 2.37 8.45 -4.27
N LEU A 146 1.89 9.69 -4.22
CA LEU A 146 0.93 10.22 -5.20
C LEU A 146 1.51 10.28 -6.61
N SER A 147 2.78 10.71 -6.74
CA SER A 147 3.47 10.74 -8.03
C SER A 147 3.78 9.33 -8.54
N GLY A 148 4.16 8.40 -7.66
CA GLY A 148 4.37 7.00 -7.97
C GLY A 148 3.12 6.29 -8.49
N TYR A 149 1.97 6.57 -7.89
CA TYR A 149 0.68 6.07 -8.37
C TYR A 149 0.39 6.54 -9.81
N LYS A 150 0.56 7.84 -10.08
CA LYS A 150 0.37 8.43 -11.41
C LYS A 150 1.37 7.86 -12.43
N SER A 151 2.64 7.74 -12.06
CA SER A 151 3.70 7.17 -12.89
C SER A 151 3.36 5.72 -13.27
N THR A 152 3.04 4.89 -12.28
CA THR A 152 2.69 3.48 -12.48
C THR A 152 1.48 3.30 -13.40
N SER A 153 0.43 4.13 -13.22
CA SER A 153 -0.76 4.09 -14.07
C SER A 153 -0.43 4.38 -15.54
N ARG A 154 0.34 5.44 -15.80
CA ARG A 154 0.78 5.80 -17.16
C ARG A 154 1.66 4.72 -17.79
N SER A 155 2.59 4.15 -17.02
CA SER A 155 3.46 3.07 -17.50
C SER A 155 2.66 1.81 -17.85
N ARG A 156 1.62 1.46 -17.09
CA ARG A 156 0.73 0.34 -17.44
C ARG A 156 0.00 0.54 -18.76
N ILE A 157 -0.46 1.76 -19.02
CA ILE A 157 -1.14 2.12 -20.28
C ILE A 157 -0.16 2.02 -21.45
N LEU A 158 1.04 2.59 -21.32
CA LEU A 158 2.10 2.51 -22.33
C LEU A 158 2.52 1.06 -22.60
N PHE A 159 2.78 0.28 -21.55
CA PHE A 159 3.16 -1.12 -21.70
C PHE A 159 2.07 -1.91 -22.44
N LYS A 160 0.79 -1.66 -22.13
CA LYS A 160 -0.32 -2.27 -22.86
C LYS A 160 -0.35 -1.82 -24.32
N ALA A 161 -0.08 -0.54 -24.59
CA ALA A 161 -0.04 0.00 -25.94
C ALA A 161 1.09 -0.64 -26.78
N TYR A 162 2.31 -0.65 -26.26
CA TYR A 162 3.45 -1.31 -26.91
C TYR A 162 3.21 -2.79 -27.15
N ARG A 163 2.61 -3.51 -26.19
CA ARG A 163 2.28 -4.93 -26.37
C ARG A 163 1.27 -5.18 -27.49
N ILE A 164 0.29 -4.29 -27.67
CA ILE A 164 -0.68 -4.40 -28.77
C ILE A 164 0.03 -4.13 -30.10
N ARG A 165 0.85 -3.07 -30.19
CA ARG A 165 1.61 -2.73 -31.39
C ARG A 165 2.58 -3.85 -31.79
N MET A 166 3.28 -4.44 -30.82
CA MET A 166 4.15 -5.60 -31.05
C MET A 166 3.37 -6.79 -31.61
N ARG A 167 2.15 -7.04 -31.11
CA ARG A 167 1.28 -8.11 -31.65
C ARG A 167 0.81 -7.82 -33.07
N GLN A 168 0.45 -6.58 -33.39
CA GLN A 168 0.07 -6.19 -34.75
C GLN A 168 1.23 -6.41 -35.72
N LEU A 169 2.42 -5.92 -35.36
CA LEU A 169 3.64 -6.13 -36.14
C LEU A 169 3.99 -7.61 -36.30
N SER A 170 3.77 -8.45 -35.27
CA SER A 170 4.00 -9.90 -35.39
C SER A 170 3.00 -10.63 -36.29
N ILE A 171 1.80 -10.09 -36.46
CA ILE A 171 0.74 -10.68 -37.30
C ILE A 171 0.92 -10.28 -38.77
N ASP A 172 1.47 -9.08 -39.01
CA ASP A 172 1.77 -8.59 -40.37
C ASP A 172 3.04 -9.22 -40.99
N ILE A 173 3.87 -9.90 -40.18
CA ILE A 173 4.95 -10.75 -40.68
C ILE A 173 4.35 -12.09 -41.14
N LYS A 174 3.68 -12.10 -42.28
CA LYS A 174 3.54 -13.32 -43.09
C LYS A 174 4.83 -13.45 -43.89
N PHE A 175 5.78 -14.25 -43.39
CA PHE A 175 6.87 -14.71 -44.25
C PHE A 175 6.28 -15.61 -45.36
N PRO A 176 6.67 -15.41 -46.63
CA PRO A 176 6.39 -16.39 -47.68
C PRO A 176 7.05 -17.74 -47.39
#